data_AF-A0A963RKM1-F1
#
_entry.id   AF-A0A963RKM1-F1
#
_cell.length_a   1.000
_cell.length_b   1.000
_cell.length_c   1.000
_cell.angle_alpha   90.00
_cell.angle_beta   90.00
_cell.angle_gamma   90.00
#
_symmetry.space_group_name_H-M   'P 1'
#
loop_
_entity.id
_entity.type
_entity.pdbx_description
1 polymer ?
#
loop_
_entity_poly.entity_id
_entity_poly.type
_entity_poly.pdbx_seq_one_letter_code
_entity_poly.pdbx_strand_id
1 'polypeptide(L)'
;MTEQLQDRVSDFSEIDESPFSPHVIAFARAVLWGTIAGGGIFLLVSVPVAIAALIDGYIVQAVGVALLPLGISGAGTLAGMLLLGLPVTAILHALNRETARNYALAGTVLGLVSPAAMMAIAGDSDETLIGFGMFLGLFGLMAGGVSSNIWGQWRQACAAQREVAAVFTDQADPHPNPIHDLLF
;
A
#
# COMPACT_ATOMS: atom_id res chain seq x y z
N MET A 1 -25.67 23.36 18.98
CA MET A 1 -24.47 22.50 19.00
C MET A 1 -24.78 21.02 18.72
N THR A 2 -26.05 20.64 18.60
CA THR A 2 -26.52 19.29 18.24
C THR A 2 -26.62 19.06 16.72
N GLU A 3 -26.82 20.11 15.93
CA GLU A 3 -26.92 20.03 14.45
C GLU A 3 -25.66 19.46 13.77
N GLN A 4 -24.46 19.80 14.26
CA GLN A 4 -23.20 19.34 13.64
C GLN A 4 -22.92 17.84 13.79
N LEU A 5 -23.57 17.15 14.73
CA LEU A 5 -23.39 15.71 14.90
C LEU A 5 -24.28 14.92 13.94
N GLN A 6 -25.42 15.48 13.53
CA GLN A 6 -26.41 14.77 12.72
C GLN A 6 -26.00 14.74 11.24
N ASP A 7 -25.45 15.83 10.72
CA ASP A 7 -24.89 15.86 9.35
C ASP A 7 -23.71 14.90 9.19
N ARG A 8 -22.87 14.73 10.23
CA ARG A 8 -21.77 13.76 10.19
C ARG A 8 -22.25 12.32 10.12
N VAL A 9 -23.40 11.98 10.71
CA VAL A 9 -23.95 10.62 10.69
C VAL A 9 -24.65 10.32 9.35
N SER A 10 -25.29 11.32 8.74
CA SER A 10 -25.94 11.18 7.42
C SER A 10 -24.94 10.80 6.32
N ASP A 11 -23.75 11.40 6.33
CA ASP A 11 -22.69 11.13 5.35
C ASP A 11 -22.12 9.70 5.42
N PHE A 12 -22.31 8.98 6.54
CA PHE A 12 -21.89 7.58 6.68
C PHE A 12 -22.95 6.57 6.18
N SER A 13 -24.15 7.03 5.83
CA SER A 13 -25.25 6.15 5.41
C SER A 13 -25.41 6.01 3.90
N GLU A 14 -24.68 6.80 3.10
CA GLU A 14 -24.48 6.50 1.68
C GLU A 14 -23.56 5.28 1.58
N ILE A 15 -24.21 4.12 1.52
CA ILE A 15 -23.58 2.82 1.30
C ILE A 15 -22.83 2.91 -0.02
N ASP A 16 -21.50 2.94 0.05
CA ASP A 16 -20.61 2.84 -1.10
C ASP A 16 -20.97 1.55 -1.87
N GLU A 17 -21.72 1.67 -2.97
CA GLU A 17 -22.20 0.55 -3.80
C GLU A 17 -21.06 -0.16 -4.55
N SER A 18 -19.80 0.14 -4.23
CA SER A 18 -18.68 -0.49 -4.91
C SER A 18 -18.70 -2.01 -4.69
N PRO A 19 -18.52 -2.81 -5.75
CA PRO A 19 -18.50 -4.28 -5.63
C PRO A 19 -17.25 -4.80 -4.89
N PHE A 20 -16.32 -3.93 -4.51
CA PHE A 20 -15.07 -4.30 -3.89
C PHE A 20 -15.01 -3.88 -2.43
N SER A 21 -14.43 -4.73 -1.58
CA SER A 21 -14.18 -4.33 -0.20
C SER A 21 -13.24 -3.11 -0.15
N PRO A 22 -13.43 -2.17 0.80
CA PRO A 22 -12.54 -1.02 0.98
C PRO A 22 -11.05 -1.42 1.14
N HIS A 23 -10.80 -2.63 1.68
CA HIS A 23 -9.48 -3.23 1.79
C HIS A 23 -8.80 -3.42 0.43
N VAL A 24 -9.53 -3.97 -0.54
CA VAL A 24 -9.01 -4.26 -1.90
C VAL A 24 -8.70 -2.95 -2.61
N ILE A 25 -9.58 -1.95 -2.51
CA ILE A 25 -9.36 -0.64 -3.13
C ILE A 25 -8.13 0.05 -2.54
N ALA A 26 -8.00 0.06 -1.21
CA ALA A 26 -6.85 0.66 -0.53
C ALA A 26 -5.53 -0.05 -0.89
N PHE A 27 -5.55 -1.39 -0.99
CA PHE A 27 -4.39 -2.18 -1.40
C PHE A 27 -4.00 -1.90 -2.85
N ALA A 28 -4.97 -1.94 -3.77
CA ALA A 28 -4.74 -1.64 -5.18
C ALA A 28 -4.18 -0.22 -5.37
N ARG A 29 -4.73 0.76 -4.64
CA ARG A 29 -4.23 2.14 -4.63
C ARG A 29 -2.77 2.22 -4.15
N ALA A 30 -2.43 1.53 -3.06
CA ALA A 30 -1.06 1.47 -2.56
C ALA A 30 -0.08 0.89 -3.60
N VAL A 31 -0.45 -0.23 -4.24
CA VAL A 31 0.35 -0.86 -5.30
C VAL A 31 0.53 0.07 -6.50
N LEU A 32 -0.55 0.72 -6.96
CA LEU A 32 -0.50 1.62 -8.12
C LEU A 32 0.45 2.80 -7.87
N TRP A 33 0.35 3.45 -6.72
CA TRP A 33 1.24 4.57 -6.38
C TRP A 33 2.68 4.13 -6.17
N GLY A 34 2.92 2.96 -5.56
CA GLY A 34 4.28 2.39 -5.49
C GLY A 34 4.85 2.07 -6.87
N THR A 35 4.02 1.53 -7.78
CA THR A 35 4.38 1.23 -9.17
C THR A 35 4.85 2.50 -9.90
N ILE A 36 4.08 3.58 -9.78
CA ILE A 36 4.39 4.88 -10.37
C ILE A 36 5.65 5.46 -9.73
N ALA A 37 5.83 5.36 -8.41
CA ALA A 37 7.02 5.88 -7.72
C ALA A 37 8.31 5.14 -8.13
N GLY A 38 8.26 3.81 -8.25
CA GLY A 38 9.42 3.01 -8.66
C GLY A 38 9.72 3.07 -10.16
N GLY A 39 8.69 2.99 -10.99
CA GLY A 39 8.82 2.86 -12.44
C GLY A 39 8.72 4.18 -13.21
N GLY A 40 8.08 5.19 -12.62
CA GLY A 40 7.74 6.45 -13.31
C GLY A 40 8.96 7.23 -13.79
N ILE A 41 10.07 7.20 -13.05
CA ILE A 41 11.31 7.85 -13.48
C ILE A 41 11.88 7.26 -14.78
N PHE A 42 11.72 5.95 -14.99
CA PHE A 42 12.16 5.29 -16.22
C PHE A 42 11.29 5.67 -17.42
N LEU A 43 10.05 6.15 -17.21
CA LEU A 43 9.21 6.66 -18.30
C LEU A 43 9.81 7.88 -18.98
N LEU A 44 10.59 8.69 -18.26
CA LEU A 44 11.29 9.84 -18.84
C LEU A 44 12.26 9.43 -19.95
N VAL A 45 12.77 8.20 -19.89
CA VAL A 45 13.70 7.65 -20.88
C VAL A 45 12.97 6.73 -21.86
N SER A 46 12.08 5.87 -21.37
CA SER A 46 11.42 4.88 -22.22
C SER A 46 10.41 5.49 -23.18
N VAL A 47 9.75 6.59 -22.81
CA VAL A 47 8.75 7.24 -23.67
C VAL A 47 9.40 7.89 -24.91
N PRO A 48 10.48 8.70 -24.81
CA PRO A 48 11.18 9.19 -26.00
C PRO A 48 11.67 8.08 -26.94
N VAL A 49 12.20 6.99 -26.38
CA VAL A 49 12.63 5.81 -27.17
C VAL A 49 11.45 5.15 -27.87
N ALA A 50 10.32 5.02 -27.17
CA ALA A 50 9.08 4.49 -27.75
C ALA A 50 8.55 5.39 -28.88
N ILE A 51 8.61 6.72 -28.73
CA ILE A 51 8.21 7.67 -29.77
C ILE A 51 9.09 7.51 -31.02
N ALA A 52 10.40 7.38 -30.85
CA ALA A 52 11.32 7.13 -31.97
C ALA A 52 10.96 5.82 -32.71
N ALA A 53 10.75 4.73 -31.96
CA ALA A 53 10.32 3.46 -32.54
C ALA A 53 8.96 3.55 -33.26
N LEU A 54 8.04 4.37 -32.76
CA LEU A 54 6.73 4.60 -33.37
C LEU A 54 6.86 5.34 -34.71
N ILE A 55 7.76 6.33 -34.80
CA ILE A 55 8.06 7.07 -36.04
C ILE A 55 8.59 6.13 -37.13
N ASP A 56 9.39 5.13 -36.74
CA ASP A 56 9.91 4.10 -37.64
C ASP A 56 8.88 3.00 -37.99
N GLY A 57 7.64 3.11 -37.50
CA GLY A 57 6.54 2.17 -37.77
C GLY A 57 6.50 0.93 -36.86
N TYR A 58 7.35 0.85 -35.83
CA TYR A 58 7.42 -0.28 -34.90
C TYR A 58 6.43 -0.11 -33.73
N ILE A 59 5.12 -0.17 -34.01
CA ILE A 59 4.06 0.13 -33.03
C ILE A 59 4.12 -0.80 -31.80
N VAL A 60 4.28 -2.11 -32.00
CA VAL A 60 4.27 -3.10 -30.90
C VAL A 60 5.47 -2.89 -29.98
N GLN A 61 6.65 -2.66 -30.57
CA GLN A 61 7.88 -2.39 -29.84
C GLN A 61 7.78 -1.07 -29.07
N ALA A 62 7.21 -0.02 -29.68
CA ALA A 62 7.01 1.27 -29.02
C ALA A 62 6.15 1.14 -27.76
N VAL A 63 4.99 0.48 -27.85
CA VAL A 63 4.11 0.24 -26.69
C VAL A 63 4.81 -0.59 -25.63
N GLY A 64 5.49 -1.67 -26.05
CA GLY A 64 6.27 -2.52 -25.16
C GLY A 64 7.31 -1.72 -24.38
N VAL A 65 8.17 -0.97 -25.07
CA VAL A 65 9.22 -0.15 -24.45
C VAL A 65 8.65 0.90 -23.50
N ALA A 66 7.55 1.57 -23.88
CA ALA A 66 6.92 2.58 -23.04
C ALA A 66 6.38 1.99 -21.72
N LEU A 67 5.71 0.84 -21.78
CA LEU A 67 5.02 0.25 -20.64
C LEU A 67 5.89 -0.72 -19.81
N LEU A 68 6.99 -1.22 -20.37
CA LEU A 68 7.85 -2.21 -19.71
C LEU A 68 8.31 -1.78 -18.30
N PRO A 69 8.75 -0.53 -18.06
CA PRO A 69 9.18 -0.12 -16.72
C PRO A 69 8.04 -0.13 -15.69
N LEU A 70 6.83 0.25 -16.10
CA LEU A 70 5.66 0.17 -15.24
C LEU A 70 5.23 -1.28 -14.99
N GLY A 71 5.33 -2.15 -16.01
CA GLY A 71 5.05 -3.58 -15.87
C GLY A 71 5.98 -4.25 -14.86
N ILE A 72 7.29 -4.02 -14.98
CA ILE A 72 8.30 -4.56 -14.05
C ILE A 72 8.11 -3.98 -12.65
N SER A 73 7.98 -2.66 -12.53
CA SER A 73 7.74 -1.98 -11.24
C SER A 73 6.44 -2.43 -10.59
N GLY A 74 5.38 -2.64 -11.37
CA GLY A 74 4.07 -3.06 -10.89
C GLY A 74 4.06 -4.49 -10.40
N ALA A 75 4.65 -5.41 -11.17
CA ALA A 75 4.83 -6.79 -10.75
C ALA A 75 5.68 -6.87 -9.47
N GLY A 76 6.80 -6.13 -9.41
CA GLY A 76 7.67 -6.07 -8.24
C GLY A 76 6.98 -5.48 -7.00
N THR A 77 6.25 -4.37 -7.15
CA THR A 77 5.51 -3.73 -6.06
C THR A 77 4.40 -4.63 -5.55
N LEU A 78 3.64 -5.26 -6.44
CA LEU A 78 2.59 -6.21 -6.07
C LEU A 78 3.16 -7.42 -5.33
N ALA A 79 4.21 -8.04 -5.87
CA ALA A 79 4.88 -9.17 -5.24
C ALA A 79 5.45 -8.78 -3.86
N GLY A 80 6.11 -7.61 -3.76
CA GLY A 80 6.64 -7.08 -2.50
C GLY A 80 5.54 -6.83 -1.48
N MET A 81 4.42 -6.22 -1.88
CA MET A 81 3.28 -5.99 -0.98
C MET A 81 2.66 -7.30 -0.47
N LEU A 82 2.56 -8.32 -1.32
CA LEU A 82 2.02 -9.63 -0.93
C LEU A 82 2.98 -10.42 -0.04
N LEU A 83 4.25 -10.53 -0.45
CA LEU A 83 5.25 -11.39 0.21
C LEU A 83 5.89 -10.74 1.43
N LEU A 84 6.01 -9.41 1.46
CA LEU A 84 6.67 -8.67 2.53
C LEU A 84 5.68 -7.74 3.25
N GLY A 85 4.85 -7.02 2.51
CA GLY A 85 3.90 -6.05 3.07
C GLY A 85 2.87 -6.69 4.01
N LEU A 86 2.21 -7.78 3.60
CA LEU A 86 1.21 -8.47 4.42
C LEU A 86 1.81 -9.09 5.70
N PRO A 87 2.94 -9.82 5.66
CA PRO A 87 3.59 -10.26 6.89
C PRO A 87 4.00 -9.11 7.81
N VAL A 88 4.52 -8.01 7.27
CA VAL A 88 4.83 -6.81 8.06
C VAL A 88 3.57 -6.23 8.70
N THR A 89 2.44 -6.18 7.99
CA THR A 89 1.14 -5.79 8.57
C THR A 89 0.76 -6.69 9.74
N ALA A 90 0.89 -8.01 9.61
CA ALA A 90 0.56 -8.94 10.69
C ALA A 90 1.46 -8.73 11.92
N ILE A 91 2.77 -8.53 11.71
CA ILE A 91 3.73 -8.26 12.79
C ILE A 91 3.43 -6.93 13.48
N LEU A 92 3.23 -5.85 12.73
CA LEU A 92 2.92 -4.53 13.31
C LEU A 92 1.57 -4.52 14.03
N HIS A 93 0.60 -5.27 13.53
CA HIS A 93 -0.69 -5.45 14.17
C HIS A 93 -0.55 -6.20 15.51
N ALA A 94 0.16 -7.33 15.53
CA ALA A 94 0.40 -8.10 16.75
C ALA A 94 1.16 -7.30 17.83
N LEU A 95 2.00 -6.35 17.41
CA LEU A 95 2.75 -5.46 18.30
C LEU A 95 2.00 -4.18 18.69
N ASN A 96 0.75 -3.97 18.24
CA ASN A 96 0.01 -2.71 18.40
C ASN A 96 0.80 -1.47 17.96
N ARG A 97 1.54 -1.58 16.85
CA ARG A 97 2.41 -0.52 16.32
C ARG A 97 2.01 -0.10 14.90
N GLU A 98 0.71 -0.17 14.58
CA GLU A 98 0.16 0.21 13.27
C GLU A 98 0.15 1.72 13.05
N THR A 99 1.31 2.30 12.72
CA THR A 99 1.43 3.71 12.34
C THR A 99 1.93 3.83 10.90
N ALA A 100 1.46 4.84 10.15
CA ALA A 100 1.90 5.07 8.77
C ALA A 100 3.43 5.19 8.66
N ARG A 101 4.08 5.79 9.66
CA ARG A 101 5.54 5.89 9.74
C ARG A 101 6.23 4.54 9.81
N ASN A 102 5.74 3.61 10.63
CA ASN A 102 6.35 2.28 10.76
C ASN A 102 6.21 1.48 9.47
N TYR A 103 5.07 1.57 8.80
CA TYR A 103 4.86 0.96 7.48
C TYR A 103 5.81 1.57 6.44
N ALA A 104 5.90 2.89 6.35
CA ALA A 104 6.79 3.58 5.41
C ALA A 104 8.26 3.18 5.62
N LEU A 105 8.73 3.13 6.88
CA LEU A 105 10.09 2.71 7.22
C LEU A 105 10.35 1.25 6.81
N ALA A 106 9.43 0.34 7.15
CA ALA A 106 9.56 -1.06 6.78
C ALA A 106 9.60 -1.24 5.25
N GLY A 107 8.68 -0.58 4.53
CA GLY A 107 8.63 -0.60 3.07
C GLY A 107 9.89 -0.03 2.42
N THR A 108 10.44 1.06 2.95
CA THR A 108 11.68 1.69 2.48
C THR A 108 12.87 0.74 2.62
N VAL A 109 13.04 0.13 3.81
CA VAL A 109 14.15 -0.79 4.10
C VAL A 109 14.04 -2.08 3.27
N LEU A 110 12.87 -2.69 3.25
CA LEU A 110 12.64 -3.93 2.51
C LEU A 110 12.70 -3.69 1.00
N GLY A 111 12.19 -2.56 0.52
CA GLY A 111 12.29 -2.16 -0.88
C GLY A 111 13.74 -1.93 -1.32
N LEU A 112 14.58 -1.37 -0.46
CA LEU A 112 16.01 -1.18 -0.73
C LEU A 112 16.78 -2.52 -0.81
N VAL A 113 16.54 -3.39 0.16
CA VAL A 113 17.35 -4.62 0.32
C VAL A 113 16.85 -5.76 -0.57
N SER A 114 15.56 -5.80 -0.91
CA SER A 114 14.97 -6.96 -1.59
C SER A 114 15.60 -7.29 -2.95
N PRO A 115 15.95 -6.36 -3.85
CA PRO A 115 16.51 -6.75 -5.14
C PRO A 115 17.91 -7.37 -5.01
N ALA A 116 18.76 -6.80 -4.15
CA ALA A 116 20.08 -7.38 -3.86
C ALA A 116 19.97 -8.76 -3.18
N ALA A 117 19.04 -8.92 -2.23
CA ALA A 117 18.78 -10.19 -1.58
C ALA A 117 18.28 -11.26 -2.58
N MET A 118 17.41 -10.90 -3.52
CA MET A 118 16.93 -11.82 -4.55
C MET A 118 18.06 -12.29 -5.47
N MET A 119 18.96 -11.39 -5.89
CA MET A 119 20.13 -11.76 -6.70
C MET A 119 21.06 -12.71 -5.94
N ALA A 120 21.33 -12.43 -4.66
CA ALA A 120 22.17 -13.29 -3.83
C ALA A 120 21.55 -14.70 -3.63
N ILE A 121 20.23 -14.79 -3.46
CA ILE A 121 19.52 -16.07 -3.32
C ILE A 121 19.49 -16.87 -4.62
N ALA A 122 19.48 -16.19 -5.77
CA ALA A 122 19.51 -16.85 -7.09
C ALA A 122 20.84 -17.58 -7.38
N GLY A 123 21.84 -17.47 -6.49
CA GLY A 123 23.15 -18.12 -6.63
C GLY A 123 24.16 -17.29 -7.42
N ASP A 124 23.75 -16.11 -7.89
CA ASP A 124 24.62 -15.16 -8.57
C ASP A 124 25.38 -14.33 -7.53
N SER A 125 26.59 -14.79 -7.23
CA SER A 125 27.55 -14.12 -6.34
C SER A 125 28.50 -13.17 -7.10
N ASP A 126 28.20 -12.88 -8.37
CA ASP A 126 28.91 -11.87 -9.15
C ASP A 126 28.69 -10.48 -8.50
N GLU A 127 29.78 -9.84 -8.10
CA GLU A 127 29.78 -8.50 -7.50
C GLU A 127 29.05 -7.48 -8.37
N THR A 128 29.10 -7.65 -9.70
CA THR A 128 28.43 -6.79 -10.67
C THR A 128 26.90 -6.91 -10.56
N LEU A 129 26.39 -8.13 -10.37
CA LEU A 129 24.96 -8.38 -10.24
C LEU A 129 24.43 -7.88 -8.89
N ILE A 130 25.21 -8.03 -7.83
CA ILE A 130 24.88 -7.45 -6.51
C ILE A 130 24.85 -5.92 -6.59
N GLY A 131 25.83 -5.31 -7.26
CA GLY A 131 25.86 -3.86 -7.50
C GLY A 131 24.65 -3.37 -8.28
N PHE A 132 24.24 -4.10 -9.33
CA PHE A 132 23.02 -3.81 -10.08
C PHE A 132 21.76 -3.98 -9.21
N GLY A 133 21.70 -5.01 -8.36
CA GLY A 133 20.63 -5.20 -7.39
C GLY A 133 20.51 -4.04 -6.40
N MET A 134 21.64 -3.52 -5.90
CA MET A 134 21.66 -2.34 -5.02
C MET A 134 21.17 -1.08 -5.75
N PHE A 135 21.54 -0.89 -7.02
CA PHE A 135 21.01 0.19 -7.84
C PHE A 135 19.49 0.07 -8.04
N LEU A 136 18.99 -1.12 -8.36
CA LEU A 136 17.55 -1.39 -8.42
C LEU A 136 16.86 -1.16 -7.07
N GLY A 137 17.57 -1.44 -5.97
CA GLY A 137 17.14 -1.15 -4.60
C GLY A 137 16.77 0.31 -4.37
N LEU A 138 17.38 1.28 -5.06
CA LEU A 138 17.00 2.69 -4.93
C LEU A 138 15.57 2.95 -5.43
N PHE A 139 15.16 2.26 -6.49
CA PHE A 139 13.80 2.34 -7.02
C PHE A 139 12.83 1.49 -6.20
N GLY A 140 13.30 0.33 -5.71
CA GLY A 140 12.57 -0.49 -4.76
C GLY A 140 12.27 0.24 -3.45
N LEU A 141 13.22 1.05 -2.96
CA LEU A 141 13.05 1.94 -1.82
C LEU A 141 11.89 2.91 -2.03
N MET A 142 11.86 3.60 -3.18
CA MET A 142 10.78 4.55 -3.51
C MET A 142 9.44 3.84 -3.63
N ALA A 143 9.38 2.74 -4.38
CA ALA A 143 8.17 1.94 -4.56
C ALA A 143 7.63 1.41 -3.23
N GLY A 144 8.50 0.80 -2.43
CA GLY A 144 8.16 0.23 -1.12
C GLY A 144 7.77 1.28 -0.10
N GLY A 145 8.49 2.41 -0.05
CA GLY A 145 8.18 3.52 0.85
C GLY A 145 6.83 4.17 0.54
N VAL A 146 6.55 4.46 -0.72
CA VAL A 146 5.27 5.08 -1.14
C VAL A 146 4.10 4.13 -0.96
N SER A 147 4.19 2.89 -1.44
CA SER A 147 3.11 1.90 -1.29
C SER A 147 2.81 1.61 0.17
N SER A 148 3.84 1.37 0.99
CA SER A 148 3.66 1.08 2.42
C SER A 148 3.15 2.30 3.20
N ASN A 149 3.54 3.52 2.85
CA ASN A 149 2.99 4.71 3.47
C ASN A 149 1.48 4.85 3.20
N ILE A 150 1.04 4.68 1.95
CA ILE A 150 -0.38 4.78 1.57
C ILE A 150 -1.20 3.67 2.24
N TRP A 151 -0.69 2.44 2.24
CA TRP A 151 -1.31 1.34 2.95
C TRP A 151 -1.37 1.59 4.47
N GLY A 152 -0.27 2.09 5.04
CA GLY A 152 -0.13 2.37 6.46
C GLY A 152 -1.07 3.48 6.95
N GLN A 153 -1.31 4.52 6.15
CA GLN A 153 -2.30 5.56 6.46
C GLN A 153 -3.71 4.98 6.57
N TRP A 154 -4.09 4.11 5.63
CA TRP A 154 -5.37 3.43 5.66
C TRP A 154 -5.50 2.49 6.88
N ARG A 155 -4.47 1.68 7.16
CA ARG A 155 -4.42 0.81 8.37
C ARG A 155 -4.52 1.59 9.67
N GLN A 156 -3.81 2.71 9.77
CA GLN A 156 -3.85 3.58 10.95
C GLN A 156 -5.25 4.17 11.16
N ALA A 157 -5.93 4.60 10.10
CA ALA A 157 -7.31 5.06 10.19
C ALA A 157 -8.26 3.96 10.69
N CYS A 158 -8.13 2.73 10.17
CA CYS A 158 -8.92 1.58 10.65
C CYS A 158 -8.59 1.20 12.10
N ALA A 159 -7.35 1.36 12.55
CA ALA A 159 -6.98 1.13 13.95
C ALA A 159 -7.66 2.17 14.87
N ALA A 160 -7.63 3.45 14.50
CA ALA A 160 -8.30 4.51 15.25
C ALA A 160 -9.82 4.30 15.33
N GLN A 161 -10.47 3.87 14.23
CA GLN A 161 -11.90 3.55 14.25
C GLN A 161 -12.24 2.38 15.18
N ARG A 162 -11.41 1.33 15.21
CA ARG A 162 -11.59 0.20 16.13
C ARG A 162 -11.45 0.61 17.59
N GLU A 163 -10.49 1.49 17.90
CA GLU A 163 -10.31 2.02 19.25
C GLU A 163 -11.54 2.82 19.70
N VAL A 164 -12.06 3.71 18.84
CA VAL A 164 -13.30 4.46 19.12
C VAL A 164 -14.48 3.52 19.32
N ALA A 165 -14.64 2.51 18.46
CA ALA A 165 -15.71 1.52 18.60
C ALA A 165 -15.61 0.70 19.91
N ALA A 166 -14.40 0.38 20.35
CA ALA A 166 -14.18 -0.34 21.60
C ALA A 166 -14.66 0.47 22.82
N VAL A 167 -14.42 1.79 22.84
CA VAL A 167 -14.91 2.66 23.94
C VAL A 167 -16.44 2.62 24.07
N PHE A 168 -17.16 2.65 22.94
CA PHE A 168 -18.62 2.58 22.95
C PHE A 168 -19.16 1.19 23.30
N THR A 169 -18.42 0.14 22.96
CA THR A 169 -18.82 -1.25 23.28
C THR A 169 -18.60 -1.56 24.75
N ASP A 170 -17.54 -1.05 25.36
CA ASP A 170 -17.24 -1.23 26.79
C ASP A 170 -18.20 -0.43 27.70
N GLN A 171 -18.72 0.70 27.20
CA GLN A 171 -19.81 1.43 27.86
C GLN A 171 -21.18 0.77 27.71
N ALA A 172 -21.31 -0.24 26.85
CA ALA A 172 -22.54 -1.01 26.68
C ALA A 172 -22.65 -2.19 27.66
N ASP A 173 -21.92 -2.17 28.78
CA ASP A 173 -22.35 -2.91 29.96
C ASP A 173 -23.78 -2.42 30.26
N PRO A 174 -24.81 -3.28 30.13
CA PRO A 174 -26.17 -2.88 30.43
C PRO A 174 -26.21 -2.67 31.93
N HIS A 175 -25.93 -1.45 32.40
CA HIS A 175 -26.37 -1.04 33.71
C HIS A 175 -27.87 -1.35 33.71
N PRO A 176 -28.33 -2.34 34.51
CA PRO A 176 -29.74 -2.68 34.55
C PRO A 176 -30.43 -1.37 34.91
N ASN A 177 -31.22 -0.85 33.96
CA ASN A 177 -31.90 0.40 34.16
C ASN A 177 -32.76 0.19 35.40
N PRO A 178 -32.50 0.88 36.52
CA PRO A 178 -33.18 0.61 37.79
C PRO A 178 -34.69 0.83 37.69
N ILE A 179 -35.15 1.51 36.64
CA ILE A 179 -36.58 1.67 36.32
C ILE A 179 -37.23 0.35 35.90
N HIS A 180 -36.51 -0.57 35.25
CA HIS A 180 -37.05 -1.87 34.86
C HIS A 180 -37.30 -2.81 36.05
N ASP A 181 -36.58 -2.63 37.16
CA ASP A 181 -36.78 -3.41 38.40
C ASP A 181 -37.93 -2.86 39.27
N LEU A 182 -38.48 -1.68 38.95
CA LEU A 182 -39.59 -1.05 39.69
C LEU A 182 -40.98 -1.31 39.09
N LEU A 183 -41.05 -1.95 37.92
CA LEU A 183 -42.30 -2.18 37.17
C LEU A 183 -42.83 -3.62 37.27
N PHE A 184 -42.15 -4.50 38.00
CA PHE A 184 -42.56 -5.88 38.28
C PHE A 184 -42.48 -6.17 39.79
#